data_AF-A0A955VWG6-F1
#
_entry.id   AF-A0A955VWG6-F1
#
_cell.length_a   1.000
_cell.length_b   1.000
_cell.length_c   1.000
_cell.angle_alpha   90.00
_cell.angle_beta   90.00
_cell.angle_gamma   90.00
#
_symmetry.space_group_name_H-M   'P 1'
#
loop_
_entity.id
_entity.type
_entity.pdbx_description
1 polymer ?
#
loop_
_entity_poly.entity_id
_entity_poly.type
_entity_poly.pdbx_seq_one_letter_code
_entity_poly.pdbx_strand_id
1 'polypeptide(L)'
;MSRRLTLYRRSIDLPVSQAEAFAWHARPGALERLMPPWEKARVVSATGGIEPGAQVLLALQQGPLTLRWRAEHTALQPPDFFQDVQKSGPFAAWVHTHRFEAVGATSRLHDEVEYAVPGGRLGAWVAGGMVRRRLDAMFRYRQATTAADLAMHAVYAAAPRLRVLVTGASGLVGRAVVGALTTGGHTVVAAVRGEGPVRWSVEAGLLDDPGP
;
A
#
# COMPACT_ATOMS: atom_id res chain seq x y z
N MET A 1 12.46 17.51 25.49
CA MET A 1 11.76 16.31 25.98
C MET A 1 11.99 15.16 25.01
N SER A 2 12.60 14.05 25.45
CA SER A 2 12.85 12.88 24.59
C SER A 2 11.53 12.20 24.20
N ARG A 3 11.32 11.95 22.90
CA ARG A 3 10.13 11.25 22.39
C ARG A 3 10.31 9.76 22.69
N ARG A 4 9.44 9.17 23.52
CA ARG A 4 9.45 7.72 23.75
C ARG A 4 8.84 7.03 22.54
N LEU A 5 9.67 6.31 21.78
CA LEU A 5 9.21 5.47 20.68
C LEU A 5 8.56 4.19 21.24
N THR A 6 7.49 3.76 20.58
CA THR A 6 6.79 2.50 20.81
C THR A 6 7.02 1.63 19.59
N LEU A 7 7.38 0.37 19.81
CA LEU A 7 7.60 -0.60 18.76
C LEU A 7 6.35 -1.47 18.55
N TYR A 8 5.89 -1.52 17.31
CA TYR A 8 4.91 -2.47 16.81
C TYR A 8 5.60 -3.42 15.82
N ARG A 9 5.33 -4.72 15.93
CA ARG A 9 5.88 -5.74 15.04
C ARG A 9 4.77 -6.69 14.60
N ARG A 10 4.83 -7.11 13.34
CA ARG A 10 4.00 -8.18 12.80
C ARG A 10 4.76 -8.94 11.72
N SER A 11 4.51 -10.23 11.57
CA SER A 11 5.15 -11.04 10.53
C SER A 11 4.17 -12.02 9.89
N ILE A 12 4.43 -12.36 8.63
CA ILE A 12 3.65 -13.34 7.87
C ILE A 12 4.57 -14.12 6.93
N ASP A 13 4.27 -15.41 6.73
CA ASP A 13 4.91 -16.25 5.72
C ASP A 13 4.27 -16.00 4.35
N LEU A 14 5.09 -15.92 3.32
CA LEU A 14 4.71 -15.64 1.95
C LEU A 14 5.11 -16.83 1.05
N PRO A 15 4.25 -17.25 0.11
CA PRO A 15 4.46 -18.46 -0.69
C PRO A 15 5.44 -18.28 -1.85
N VAL A 16 6.30 -17.26 -1.81
CA VAL A 16 7.22 -16.89 -2.88
C VAL A 16 8.61 -16.59 -2.32
N SER A 17 9.61 -16.52 -3.18
CA SER A 17 10.97 -16.15 -2.78
C SER A 17 11.05 -14.74 -2.19
N GLN A 18 12.10 -14.48 -1.41
CA GLN A 18 12.38 -13.16 -0.82
C GLN A 18 12.41 -12.06 -1.90
N ALA A 19 13.06 -12.34 -3.03
CA ALA A 19 13.19 -11.41 -4.15
C ALA A 19 11.84 -11.07 -4.78
N GLU A 20 10.93 -12.05 -4.96
CA GLU A 20 9.60 -11.80 -5.52
C GLU A 20 8.71 -11.03 -4.53
N ALA A 21 8.74 -11.39 -3.25
CA ALA A 21 8.01 -10.67 -2.21
C ALA A 21 8.44 -9.20 -2.13
N PHE A 22 9.76 -8.94 -2.18
CA PHE A 22 10.33 -7.60 -2.24
C PHE A 22 9.89 -6.87 -3.52
N ALA A 23 10.05 -7.51 -4.69
CA ALA A 23 9.72 -6.90 -5.98
C ALA A 23 8.23 -6.50 -6.07
N TRP A 24 7.31 -7.30 -5.51
CA TRP A 24 5.89 -6.97 -5.47
C TRP A 24 5.61 -5.64 -4.76
N HIS A 25 6.34 -5.33 -3.68
CA HIS A 25 6.17 -4.05 -2.96
C HIS A 25 6.65 -2.84 -3.76
N ALA A 26 7.55 -3.05 -4.72
CA ALA A 26 8.02 -2.01 -5.63
C ALA A 26 7.09 -1.79 -6.84
N ARG A 27 6.08 -2.65 -7.07
CA ARG A 27 5.22 -2.57 -8.25
C ARG A 27 4.20 -1.42 -8.14
N PRO A 28 3.84 -0.79 -9.28
CA PRO A 28 2.73 0.14 -9.33
C PRO A 28 1.44 -0.50 -8.77
N GLY A 29 0.66 0.28 -8.02
CA GLY A 29 -0.59 -0.20 -7.42
C GLY A 29 -0.41 -0.94 -6.08
N ALA A 30 0.81 -1.32 -5.69
CA ALA A 30 1.05 -2.04 -4.43
C ALA A 30 0.61 -1.22 -3.21
N LEU A 31 0.93 0.08 -3.18
CA LEU A 31 0.50 0.95 -2.09
C LEU A 31 -1.02 1.02 -2.01
N GLU A 32 -1.70 1.30 -3.12
CA GLU A 32 -3.17 1.37 -3.19
C GLU A 32 -3.82 0.06 -2.76
N ARG A 33 -3.20 -1.07 -3.11
CA ARG A 33 -3.64 -2.41 -2.72
C ARG A 33 -3.57 -2.61 -1.21
N LEU A 34 -2.49 -2.13 -0.61
CA LEU A 34 -2.21 -2.22 0.82
C LEU A 34 -2.99 -1.21 1.67
N MET A 35 -3.69 -0.24 1.07
CA MET A 35 -4.51 0.72 1.81
C MET A 35 -5.82 0.07 2.25
N PRO A 36 -6.08 -0.12 3.56
CA PRO A 36 -7.32 -0.74 4.00
C PRO A 36 -8.54 0.15 3.67
N PRO A 37 -9.66 -0.42 3.20
CA PRO A 37 -10.81 0.37 2.74
C PRO A 37 -11.46 1.22 3.85
N TRP A 38 -11.35 0.80 5.12
CA TRP A 38 -11.90 1.56 6.26
C TRP A 38 -11.06 2.77 6.67
N GLU A 39 -9.80 2.87 6.24
CA GLU A 39 -8.94 4.02 6.57
C GLU A 39 -9.32 5.27 5.77
N LYS A 40 -10.17 5.13 4.74
CA LYS A 40 -10.61 6.22 3.84
C LYS A 40 -9.45 7.11 3.40
N ALA A 41 -8.32 6.46 3.11
CA ALA A 41 -7.11 7.10 2.65
C ALA A 41 -7.09 7.13 1.12
N ARG A 42 -6.48 8.17 0.54
CA ARG A 42 -6.18 8.25 -0.90
C ARG A 42 -4.79 8.82 -1.13
N VAL A 43 -4.12 8.31 -2.16
CA VAL A 43 -2.89 8.93 -2.68
C VAL A 43 -3.27 10.25 -3.35
N VAL A 44 -2.66 11.34 -2.91
CA VAL A 44 -2.79 12.68 -3.50
C VAL A 44 -1.70 12.91 -4.53
N SER A 45 -0.48 12.50 -4.19
CA SER A 45 0.68 12.54 -5.09
C SER A 45 1.70 11.50 -4.64
N ALA A 46 2.45 10.95 -5.58
CA ALA A 46 3.60 10.09 -5.32
C ALA A 46 4.72 10.45 -6.31
N THR A 47 5.97 10.36 -5.86
CA THR A 47 7.18 10.57 -6.67
C THR A 47 8.17 9.45 -6.41
N GLY A 48 8.68 8.82 -7.48
CA GLY A 48 9.55 7.64 -7.38
C GLY A 48 8.76 6.37 -7.03
N GLY A 49 9.48 5.32 -6.60
CA GLY A 49 8.92 4.09 -6.06
C GLY A 49 9.25 3.95 -4.58
N ILE A 50 10.08 2.95 -4.26
CA ILE A 50 10.54 2.65 -2.90
C ILE A 50 11.99 3.10 -2.64
N GLU A 51 12.59 3.80 -3.61
CA GLU A 51 13.95 4.31 -3.52
C GLU A 51 14.07 5.45 -2.49
N PRO A 52 15.22 5.60 -1.83
CA PRO A 52 15.45 6.72 -0.91
C PRO A 52 15.19 8.07 -1.58
N GLY A 53 14.44 8.93 -0.90
CA GLY A 53 13.98 10.22 -1.41
C GLY A 53 12.62 10.18 -2.12
N ALA A 54 12.10 9.00 -2.47
CA ALA A 54 10.72 8.86 -2.95
C ALA A 54 9.72 9.33 -1.87
N GLN A 55 8.68 10.03 -2.29
CA GLN A 55 7.70 10.63 -1.37
C GLN A 55 6.28 10.29 -1.78
N VAL A 56 5.43 10.10 -0.78
CA VAL A 56 4.00 9.90 -0.95
C VAL A 56 3.25 10.87 -0.05
N LEU A 57 2.27 11.58 -0.63
CA LEU A 57 1.30 12.38 0.11
C LEU A 57 -0.04 11.66 0.10
N LEU A 58 -0.49 11.28 1.29
CA LEU A 58 -1.80 10.67 1.53
C LEU A 58 -2.76 11.71 2.12
N ALA A 59 -4.02 11.63 1.71
CA ALA A 59 -5.13 12.29 2.40
C ALA A 59 -5.95 11.25 3.15
N LEU A 60 -6.05 11.41 4.48
CA LEU A 60 -6.82 10.55 5.38
C LEU A 60 -8.10 11.28 5.80
N GLN A 61 -9.26 10.72 5.48
CA GLN A 61 -10.53 11.29 5.92
C GLN A 61 -10.88 10.81 7.34
N GLN A 62 -10.95 11.74 8.30
CA GLN A 62 -11.38 11.49 9.67
C GLN A 62 -12.68 12.28 9.93
N GLY A 63 -13.82 11.71 9.56
CA GLY A 63 -15.11 12.41 9.61
C GLY A 63 -15.11 13.64 8.67
N PRO A 64 -15.46 14.85 9.16
CA PRO A 64 -15.45 16.06 8.33
C PRO A 64 -14.04 16.62 8.06
N LEU A 65 -13.02 16.12 8.77
CA LEU A 65 -11.64 16.60 8.64
C LEU A 65 -10.84 15.73 7.68
N THR A 66 -9.95 16.35 6.91
CA THR A 66 -8.97 15.64 6.07
C THR A 66 -7.57 15.94 6.57
N LEU A 67 -6.90 14.91 7.08
CA LEU A 67 -5.50 14.99 7.51
C LEU A 67 -4.59 14.65 6.33
N ARG A 68 -3.49 15.39 6.17
CA ARG A 68 -2.44 15.06 5.21
C ARG A 68 -1.31 14.31 5.90
N TRP A 69 -0.89 13.18 5.34
CA TRP A 69 0.24 12.39 5.79
C TRP A 69 1.28 12.34 4.65
N ARG A 70 2.43 12.97 4.86
CA ARG A 70 3.59 12.88 3.97
C ARG A 70 4.58 11.84 4.50
N ALA A 71 4.77 10.79 3.74
CA ALA A 71 5.79 9.76 3.96
C ALA A 71 6.95 9.93 2.96
N GLU A 72 8.14 9.53 3.38
CA GLU A 72 9.36 9.52 2.56
C GLU A 72 10.13 8.22 2.77
N HIS A 73 10.51 7.56 1.69
CA HIS A 73 11.41 6.42 1.74
C HIS A 73 12.83 6.90 2.07
N THR A 74 13.49 6.24 3.01
CA THR A 74 14.78 6.72 3.58
C THR A 74 15.91 5.70 3.48
N ALA A 75 15.59 4.42 3.38
CA ALA A 75 16.58 3.36 3.23
C ALA A 75 16.03 2.23 2.37
N LEU A 76 16.93 1.59 1.62
CA LEU A 76 16.63 0.52 0.68
C LEU A 76 17.84 -0.39 0.57
N GLN A 77 17.63 -1.70 0.72
CA GLN A 77 18.63 -2.73 0.46
C GLN A 77 17.90 -3.93 -0.16
N PRO A 78 17.81 -4.03 -1.51
CA PRO A 78 17.15 -5.15 -2.16
C PRO A 78 17.97 -6.45 -2.04
N PRO A 79 17.34 -7.62 -1.83
CA PRO A 79 15.92 -7.86 -1.57
C PRO A 79 15.55 -7.83 -0.07
N ASP A 80 16.44 -7.35 0.79
CA ASP A 80 16.35 -7.49 2.25
C ASP A 80 15.33 -6.56 2.92
N PHE A 81 15.35 -5.25 2.62
CA PHE A 81 14.43 -4.32 3.27
C PHE A 81 14.27 -2.97 2.54
N PHE A 82 13.20 -2.27 2.89
CA PHE A 82 13.03 -0.83 2.64
C PHE A 82 12.37 -0.15 3.85
N GLN A 83 12.54 1.16 3.97
CA GLN A 83 12.05 1.93 5.11
C GLN A 83 11.44 3.25 4.68
N ASP A 84 10.27 3.58 5.23
CA ASP A 84 9.67 4.90 5.15
C ASP A 84 9.58 5.59 6.51
N VAL A 85 9.62 6.91 6.47
CA VAL A 85 9.41 7.77 7.65
C VAL A 85 8.30 8.76 7.36
N GLN A 86 7.57 9.15 8.41
CA GLN A 86 6.67 10.28 8.31
C GLN A 86 7.46 11.59 8.38
N LYS A 87 7.31 12.45 7.37
CA LYS A 87 7.80 13.84 7.40
C LYS A 87 6.78 14.77 8.06
N SER A 88 5.48 14.55 7.81
CA SER A 88 4.38 15.20 8.52
C SER A 88 3.14 14.31 8.50
N GLY A 89 2.33 14.33 9.56
CA GLY A 89 1.16 13.45 9.66
C GLY A 89 0.65 13.24 11.09
N PRO A 90 -0.15 12.18 11.32
CA PRO A 90 -0.85 11.95 12.60
C PRO A 90 0.06 11.59 13.77
N PHE A 91 1.28 11.11 13.51
CA PHE A 91 2.19 10.69 14.56
C PHE A 91 3.18 11.80 14.94
N ALA A 92 3.69 11.79 16.17
CA ALA A 92 4.83 12.63 16.54
C ALA A 92 6.13 12.14 15.89
N ALA A 93 6.27 10.82 15.73
CA ALA A 93 7.34 10.17 14.98
C ALA A 93 6.80 8.86 14.39
N TRP A 94 7.30 8.48 13.22
CA TRP A 94 6.96 7.23 12.55
C TRP A 94 8.14 6.82 11.68
N VAL A 95 8.62 5.61 11.90
CA VAL A 95 9.58 4.89 11.07
C VAL A 95 8.98 3.50 10.85
N HIS A 96 8.74 3.14 9.60
CA HIS A 96 8.23 1.82 9.23
C HIS A 96 9.26 1.13 8.35
N THR A 97 9.74 -0.02 8.81
CA THR A 97 10.67 -0.88 8.10
C THR A 97 9.94 -2.15 7.66
N HIS A 98 10.02 -2.44 6.37
CA HIS A 98 9.62 -3.71 5.78
C HIS A 98 10.86 -4.56 5.56
N ARG A 99 10.98 -5.71 6.24
CA ARG A 99 12.09 -6.66 6.06
C ARG A 99 11.58 -7.96 5.46
N PHE A 100 12.34 -8.51 4.54
CA PHE A 100 12.06 -9.78 3.88
C PHE A 100 13.17 -10.75 4.24
N GLU A 101 12.79 -11.92 4.76
CA GLU A 101 13.69 -13.00 5.14
C GLU A 101 13.44 -14.21 4.24
N ALA A 102 14.51 -14.84 3.73
CA ALA A 102 14.39 -16.08 2.99
C ALA A 102 14.10 -17.27 3.93
N VAL A 103 13.10 -18.08 3.60
CA VAL A 103 12.73 -19.29 4.34
C VAL A 103 12.66 -20.44 3.32
N GLY A 104 13.81 -21.04 3.03
CA GLY A 104 13.93 -22.03 1.94
C GLY A 104 13.57 -21.42 0.59
N ALA A 105 12.60 -22.00 -0.12
CA ALA A 105 12.06 -21.47 -1.39
C ALA A 105 10.99 -20.37 -1.19
N THR A 106 10.54 -20.18 0.05
CA THR A 106 9.53 -19.18 0.44
C THR A 106 10.19 -18.01 1.18
N SER A 107 9.40 -17.09 1.71
CA SER A 107 9.91 -15.94 2.46
C SER A 107 9.00 -15.56 3.61
N ARG A 108 9.53 -14.73 4.51
CA ARG A 108 8.78 -14.11 5.60
C ARG A 108 8.91 -12.59 5.50
N LEU A 109 7.76 -11.91 5.57
CA LEU A 109 7.70 -10.45 5.66
C LEU A 109 7.57 -10.05 7.13
N HIS A 110 8.44 -9.15 7.58
CA HIS A 110 8.36 -8.48 8.86
C HIS A 110 8.06 -7.00 8.67
N ASP A 111 6.98 -6.54 9.29
CA ASP A 111 6.66 -5.13 9.44
C ASP A 111 7.06 -4.68 10.84
N GLU A 112 7.99 -3.73 10.92
CA GLU A 112 8.41 -3.08 12.16
C GLU A 112 8.04 -1.60 12.09
N VAL A 113 7.25 -1.12 13.05
CA VAL A 113 6.88 0.29 13.14
C VAL A 113 7.34 0.85 14.49
N GLU A 114 8.28 1.78 14.43
CA GLU A 114 8.65 2.63 15.54
C GLU A 114 7.87 3.93 15.46
N TYR A 115 6.97 4.16 16.43
CA TYR A 115 6.11 5.32 16.41
C TYR A 115 5.99 6.01 17.77
N ALA A 116 5.69 7.30 17.75
CA ALA A 116 5.29 8.07 18.92
C ALA A 116 3.96 8.76 18.65
N VAL A 117 3.03 8.69 19.60
CA VAL A 117 1.76 9.40 19.52
C VAL A 117 1.93 10.88 19.91
N PRO A 118 1.12 11.80 19.35
CA PRO A 118 1.07 13.19 19.81
C PRO A 118 0.70 13.29 21.30
N GLY A 119 1.12 14.37 21.98
CA GLY A 119 0.77 14.60 23.39
C GLY A 119 1.62 13.80 24.41
N GLY A 120 2.69 13.15 23.97
CA GLY A 120 3.67 12.51 24.86
C GLY A 120 3.07 11.39 25.72
N ARG A 121 3.46 11.32 27.00
CA ARG A 121 3.03 10.24 27.92
C ARG A 121 1.51 10.24 28.15
N LEU A 122 0.89 11.41 28.24
CA LEU A 122 -0.55 11.53 28.44
C LEU A 122 -1.32 11.04 27.20
N GLY A 123 -0.90 11.46 26.01
CA GLY A 123 -1.46 10.95 24.75
C GLY A 123 -1.31 9.44 24.60
N ALA A 124 -0.17 8.88 25.00
CA ALA A 124 0.06 7.43 25.00
C ALA A 124 -0.85 6.69 25.97
N TRP A 125 -1.12 7.24 27.15
CA TRP A 125 -2.03 6.63 28.13
C TRP A 125 -3.49 6.65 27.66
N VAL A 126 -3.97 7.77 27.11
CA VAL A 126 -5.36 7.91 26.64
C VAL A 126 -5.61 7.14 25.34
N ALA A 127 -4.73 7.27 24.34
CA ALA A 127 -4.98 6.80 22.99
C ALA A 127 -4.12 5.61 22.57
N GLY A 128 -3.11 5.22 23.35
CA GLY A 128 -2.13 4.19 22.95
C GLY A 128 -2.75 2.83 22.65
N GLY A 129 -3.73 2.39 23.45
CA GLY A 129 -4.46 1.14 23.22
C GLY A 129 -5.27 1.16 21.93
N MET A 130 -5.96 2.28 21.64
CA MET A 130 -6.71 2.47 20.40
C MET A 130 -5.79 2.49 19.18
N VAL A 131 -4.69 3.23 19.24
CA VAL A 131 -3.66 3.31 18.19
C VAL A 131 -3.10 1.92 17.91
N ARG A 132 -2.76 1.16 18.95
CA ARG A 132 -2.23 -0.21 18.81
C ARG A 132 -3.23 -1.14 18.11
N ARG A 133 -4.52 -1.07 18.44
CA ARG A 133 -5.57 -1.87 17.77
C ARG A 133 -5.76 -1.47 16.31
N ARG A 134 -5.71 -0.18 16.00
CA ARG A 134 -5.79 0.33 14.62
C ARG A 134 -4.60 -0.14 13.78
N LEU A 135 -3.38 -0.08 14.34
CA LEU A 135 -2.18 -0.62 13.72
C LEU A 135 -2.30 -2.13 13.48
N ASP A 136 -2.73 -2.89 14.48
CA ASP A 136 -2.92 -4.34 14.33
C ASP A 136 -3.91 -4.68 13.21
N ALA A 137 -5.06 -4.02 13.17
CA ALA A 137 -6.04 -4.20 12.10
C ALA A 137 -5.48 -3.85 10.72
N MET A 138 -4.79 -2.71 10.60
CA MET A 138 -4.19 -2.25 9.35
C MET A 138 -3.12 -3.22 8.85
N PHE A 139 -2.18 -3.63 9.69
CA PHE A 139 -1.09 -4.52 9.28
C PHE A 139 -1.54 -5.96 9.05
N ARG A 140 -2.55 -6.43 9.78
CA ARG A 140 -3.19 -7.72 9.48
C ARG A 140 -3.82 -7.72 8.09
N TYR A 141 -4.50 -6.64 7.71
CA TYR A 141 -5.04 -6.49 6.35
C TYR A 141 -3.93 -6.48 5.32
N ARG A 142 -2.92 -5.61 5.49
CA ARG A 142 -1.78 -5.49 4.56
C ARG A 142 -1.13 -6.84 4.29
N GLN A 143 -0.79 -7.57 5.36
CA GLN A 143 -0.15 -8.87 5.24
C GLN A 143 -1.05 -9.92 4.60
N ALA A 144 -2.33 -9.99 4.96
CA ALA A 144 -3.27 -10.90 4.33
C ALA A 144 -3.45 -10.61 2.83
N THR A 145 -3.52 -9.33 2.45
CA THR A 145 -3.59 -8.90 1.05
C THR A 145 -2.32 -9.25 0.28
N THR A 146 -1.13 -8.96 0.82
CA THR A 146 0.15 -9.35 0.21
C THR A 146 0.22 -10.85 -0.01
N ALA A 147 -0.09 -11.67 1.01
CA ALA A 147 -0.04 -13.12 0.91
C ALA A 147 -1.04 -13.65 -0.14
N ALA A 148 -2.26 -13.12 -0.17
CA ALA A 148 -3.29 -13.52 -1.12
C ALA A 148 -2.92 -13.15 -2.56
N ASP A 149 -2.45 -11.92 -2.79
CA ASP A 149 -2.06 -11.45 -4.12
C ASP A 149 -0.84 -12.24 -4.63
N LEU A 150 0.19 -12.45 -3.80
CA LEU A 150 1.35 -13.27 -4.18
C LEU A 150 0.98 -14.72 -4.47
N ALA A 151 0.11 -15.34 -3.67
CA ALA A 151 -0.39 -16.69 -3.93
C ALA A 151 -1.11 -16.77 -5.29
N MET A 152 -2.01 -15.82 -5.55
CA MET A 152 -2.73 -15.73 -6.82
C MET A 152 -1.78 -15.50 -8.00
N HIS A 153 -0.83 -14.57 -7.88
CA HIS A 153 0.14 -14.27 -8.94
C HIS A 153 1.05 -15.47 -9.24
N ALA A 154 1.44 -16.24 -8.22
CA ALA A 154 2.24 -17.44 -8.40
C ALA A 154 1.52 -18.49 -9.26
N VAL A 155 0.20 -18.66 -9.11
CA VAL A 155 -0.60 -19.58 -9.95
C VAL A 155 -0.53 -19.19 -11.43
N TYR A 156 -0.48 -17.89 -11.74
CA TYR A 156 -0.46 -17.37 -13.10
C TYR A 156 0.93 -16.85 -13.53
N ALA A 157 2.00 -17.29 -12.86
CA ALA A 157 3.34 -16.75 -13.09
C ALA A 157 3.83 -16.95 -14.54
N ALA A 158 3.47 -18.09 -15.16
CA ALA A 158 3.83 -18.44 -16.53
C ALA A 158 2.84 -17.90 -17.59
N ALA A 159 1.72 -17.30 -17.18
CA ALA A 159 0.75 -16.75 -18.10
C ALA A 159 1.24 -15.41 -18.69
N PRO A 160 0.87 -15.07 -19.94
CA PRO A 160 1.22 -13.79 -20.52
C PRO A 160 0.57 -12.62 -19.76
N ARG A 161 1.27 -11.50 -19.67
CA ARG A 161 0.70 -10.25 -19.11
C ARG A 161 -0.31 -9.68 -20.11
N LEU A 162 -1.46 -9.31 -19.59
CA LEU A 162 -2.60 -8.81 -20.37
C LEU A 162 -2.71 -7.29 -20.27
N ARG A 163 -3.34 -6.69 -21.27
CA ARG A 163 -3.88 -5.33 -21.21
C ARG A 163 -5.39 -5.42 -20.94
N VAL A 164 -5.83 -4.95 -19.78
CA VAL A 164 -7.19 -5.17 -19.26
C VAL A 164 -7.91 -3.84 -19.10
N LEU A 165 -9.04 -3.69 -19.78
CA LEU A 165 -9.95 -2.58 -19.55
C LEU A 165 -10.86 -2.89 -18.36
N VAL A 166 -10.94 -1.97 -17.39
CA VAL A 166 -11.80 -2.11 -16.21
C VAL A 166 -12.79 -0.95 -16.16
N THR A 167 -14.09 -1.24 -16.28
CA THR A 167 -15.15 -0.29 -15.99
C THR A 167 -15.41 -0.22 -14.48
N GLY A 168 -15.86 0.93 -13.98
CA GLY A 168 -16.09 1.10 -12.53
C GLY A 168 -14.81 1.04 -11.69
N ALA A 169 -13.65 1.27 -12.31
CA ALA A 169 -12.32 1.22 -11.68
C ALA A 169 -12.17 2.12 -10.44
N SER A 170 -12.98 3.17 -10.32
CA SER A 170 -12.95 4.09 -9.17
C SER A 170 -13.76 3.60 -7.95
N GLY A 171 -14.60 2.58 -8.11
CA GLY A 171 -15.42 2.00 -7.04
C GLY A 171 -14.63 1.09 -6.10
N LEU A 172 -15.27 0.64 -5.01
CA LEU A 172 -14.63 -0.19 -3.98
C LEU A 172 -14.00 -1.47 -4.56
N VAL A 173 -14.79 -2.22 -5.35
CA VAL A 173 -14.32 -3.46 -6.00
C VAL A 173 -13.35 -3.13 -7.14
N GLY A 174 -13.66 -2.12 -7.95
CA GLY A 174 -12.83 -1.72 -9.08
C GLY A 174 -11.39 -1.38 -8.68
N ARG A 175 -11.20 -0.60 -7.61
CA ARG A 175 -9.86 -0.26 -7.09
C ARG A 175 -9.08 -1.50 -6.64
N ALA A 176 -9.76 -2.44 -6.00
CA ALA A 176 -9.14 -3.69 -5.55
C ALA A 176 -8.70 -4.55 -6.75
N VAL A 177 -9.55 -4.70 -7.76
CA VAL A 177 -9.25 -5.45 -8.99
C VAL A 177 -8.12 -4.80 -9.78
N VAL A 178 -8.18 -3.47 -9.97
CA VAL A 178 -7.12 -2.71 -10.64
C VAL A 178 -5.78 -2.95 -9.95
N GLY A 179 -5.71 -2.76 -8.64
CA GLY A 179 -4.46 -2.99 -7.89
C GLY A 179 -3.95 -4.43 -8.01
N ALA A 180 -4.84 -5.44 -7.93
CA ALA A 180 -4.45 -6.84 -8.02
C ALA A 180 -3.89 -7.21 -9.39
N LEU A 181 -4.48 -6.67 -10.47
CA LEU A 181 -4.01 -6.86 -11.83
C LEU A 181 -2.70 -6.11 -12.09
N THR A 182 -2.61 -4.85 -11.68
CA THR A 182 -1.39 -4.04 -11.87
C THR A 182 -0.20 -4.63 -11.11
N THR A 183 -0.39 -5.05 -9.86
CA THR A 183 0.67 -5.74 -9.08
C THR A 183 1.00 -7.13 -9.63
N GLY A 184 0.08 -7.75 -10.38
CA GLY A 184 0.33 -8.96 -11.17
C GLY A 184 1.07 -8.70 -12.49
N GLY A 185 1.46 -7.46 -12.77
CA GLY A 185 2.19 -7.06 -13.98
C GLY A 185 1.32 -6.84 -15.21
N HIS A 186 -0.02 -6.80 -15.06
CA HIS A 186 -0.92 -6.46 -16.16
C HIS A 186 -0.96 -4.95 -16.39
N THR A 187 -1.16 -4.54 -17.65
CA THR A 187 -1.46 -3.15 -17.98
C THR A 187 -2.96 -2.92 -17.80
N VAL A 188 -3.37 -2.07 -16.86
CA VAL A 188 -4.79 -1.83 -16.60
C VAL A 188 -5.21 -0.46 -17.13
N VAL A 189 -6.24 -0.44 -17.95
CA VAL A 189 -6.86 0.78 -18.49
C VAL A 189 -8.19 1.00 -17.77
N ALA A 190 -8.29 2.09 -17.01
CA ALA A 190 -9.50 2.43 -16.27
C ALA A 190 -10.49 3.21 -17.15
N ALA A 191 -11.67 2.64 -17.40
CA ALA A 191 -12.78 3.34 -18.03
C ALA A 191 -13.63 4.03 -16.94
N VAL A 192 -13.73 5.35 -17.02
CA VAL A 192 -14.47 6.18 -16.05
C VAL A 192 -15.62 6.92 -16.74
N ARG A 193 -16.70 7.19 -15.99
CA ARG A 193 -17.92 7.87 -16.48
C ARG A 193 -17.75 9.40 -16.65
N GLY A 194 -16.52 9.91 -16.75
CA GLY A 194 -16.18 11.34 -16.76
C GLY A 194 -14.86 11.60 -17.48
N GLU A 195 -14.08 12.60 -17.06
CA GLU A 195 -12.73 12.79 -17.60
C GLU A 195 -11.79 11.66 -17.18
N GLY A 196 -11.24 10.96 -18.17
CA GLY A 196 -10.27 9.89 -17.99
C GLY A 196 -9.69 9.44 -19.33
N PRO A 197 -8.74 8.50 -19.32
CA PRO A 197 -7.99 8.10 -20.51
C PRO A 197 -8.85 7.38 -21.55
N VAL A 198 -9.95 6.73 -21.12
CA VAL A 198 -10.94 6.09 -21.97
C VAL A 198 -12.32 6.39 -21.43
N ARG A 199 -13.18 7.04 -22.22
CA ARG A 199 -14.59 7.24 -21.85
C ARG A 199 -15.43 6.08 -22.36
N TRP A 200 -16.36 5.66 -21.53
CA TRP A 200 -17.40 4.72 -21.93
C TRP A 200 -18.74 5.45 -21.86
N SER A 201 -19.36 5.65 -23.03
CA SER A 201 -20.73 6.12 -23.12
C SER A 201 -21.67 4.92 -23.11
N VAL A 202 -22.28 4.65 -21.95
CA VAL A 202 -23.22 3.53 -21.78
C VAL A 202 -24.44 3.69 -22.69
N GLU A 203 -24.96 4.93 -22.80
CA GLU A 203 -26.13 5.26 -23.62
C GLU A 203 -25.86 5.12 -25.13
N ALA A 204 -24.63 5.38 -25.58
CA ALA A 204 -24.26 5.27 -26.99
C ALA A 204 -23.62 3.93 -27.36
N GLY A 205 -23.28 3.07 -26.38
CA GLY A 205 -22.54 1.83 -26.63
C GLY A 205 -21.11 2.04 -27.15
N LEU A 206 -20.57 3.25 -27.01
CA LEU A 206 -19.25 3.64 -27.54
C LEU A 206 -18.20 3.62 -26.45
N LEU A 207 -17.05 3.01 -26.78
CA LEU A 207 -15.84 3.01 -25.98
C LEU A 207 -14.76 3.73 -26.79
N ASP A 208 -14.12 4.74 -26.20
CA ASP A 208 -12.98 5.40 -26.85
C ASP A 208 -11.86 4.37 -27.10
N ASP A 209 -11.13 4.53 -28.21
CA ASP A 209 -9.96 3.69 -28.49
C ASP A 209 -8.93 3.88 -27.37
N PRO A 210 -8.59 2.84 -26.59
CA PRO A 210 -7.56 2.94 -25.56
C PRO A 210 -6.15 3.15 -26.13
N GLY A 211 -5.98 3.23 -27.45
CA GLY A 211 -4.68 3.23 -28.13
C GLY A 211 -3.98 1.88 -28.00
N PRO A 212 -2.78 1.71 -28.59
CA PRO A 212 -1.95 0.52 -28.40
C PRO A 212 -1.55 0.30 -26.92
#